data_AF-A0A3B1BLT6-F1
#
_entry.id   AF-A0A3B1BLT6-F1
#
_cell.length_a   1.000
_cell.length_b   1.000
_cell.length_c   1.000
_cell.angle_alpha   90.00
_cell.angle_beta   90.00
_cell.angle_gamma   90.00
#
_symmetry.space_group_name_H-M   'P 1'
#
loop_
_entity.id
_entity.type
_entity.pdbx_description
1 polymer ?
#
loop_
_entity_poly.entity_id
_entity_poly.type
_entity_poly.pdbx_seq_one_letter_code
_entity_poly.pdbx_strand_id
1 'polypeptide(L)' 'MGGRSDADLFKVIKEGGLAIDKSVLMPPWRDSLSDDEIHDLVKYLRKLCQCG' A
#
# COMPACT_ATOMS: atom_id res chain seq x y z
N MET A 1 -3.23 4.57 -10.22
CA MET A 1 -3.71 4.43 -8.83
C MET A 1 -5.14 4.90 -8.61
N GLY A 2 -5.74 5.69 -9.51
CA GLY A 2 -7.01 6.40 -9.25
C GLY A 2 -8.25 5.55 -8.87
N GLY A 3 -8.21 4.23 -8.99
CA GLY A 3 -9.32 3.35 -8.58
C GLY A 3 -9.18 2.67 -7.21
N ARG A 4 -8.06 2.87 -6.49
CA ARG A 4 -7.84 2.28 -5.15
C ARG A 4 -7.87 3.37 -4.10
N SER A 5 -8.49 3.12 -2.95
CA SER A 5 -8.46 4.04 -1.82
C SER A 5 -7.11 4.01 -1.10
N ASP A 6 -6.83 5.00 -0.26
CA ASP A 6 -5.62 4.99 0.58
C ASP A 6 -5.63 3.83 1.58
N ALA A 7 -6.81 3.43 2.05
CA ALA A 7 -6.97 2.25 2.91
C ALA A 7 -6.60 0.95 2.18
N ASP A 8 -6.98 0.82 0.89
CA ASP A 8 -6.62 -0.36 0.10
C ASP A 8 -5.10 -0.44 -0.11
N LEU A 9 -4.47 0.72 -0.35
CA LEU A 9 -3.02 0.84 -0.53
C LEU A 9 -2.28 0.53 0.76
N PHE A 10 -2.75 1.09 1.88
CA PHE A 10 -2.22 0.80 3.20
C PHE A 10 -2.32 -0.70 3.50
N LYS A 11 -3.50 -1.30 3.31
CA LYS A 11 -3.75 -2.72 3.58
C LYS A 11 -2.84 -3.61 2.75
N VAL A 12 -2.73 -3.37 1.43
CA VAL A 12 -1.90 -4.23 0.58
C VAL A 12 -0.40 -4.09 0.87
N ILE A 13 0.08 -2.91 1.27
CA ILE A 13 1.47 -2.74 1.70
C ILE A 13 1.69 -3.46 3.03
N LYS A 14 0.79 -3.27 4.01
CA LYS A 14 0.93 -3.87 5.34
C LYS A 14 0.83 -5.40 5.31
N GLU A 15 -0.16 -5.93 4.60
CA GLU A 15 -0.57 -7.34 4.67
C GLU A 15 -0.18 -8.16 3.44
N GLY A 16 0.37 -7.51 2.39
CA GLY A 16 0.78 -8.16 1.15
C GLY A 16 -0.36 -8.33 0.15
N GLY A 17 -0.01 -8.79 -1.05
CA GLY A 17 -0.96 -8.91 -2.16
C GLY A 17 -2.04 -9.96 -1.95
N LEU A 18 -1.75 -11.03 -1.19
CA LEU A 18 -2.73 -12.08 -0.88
C LEU A 18 -3.90 -11.54 -0.03
N ALA A 19 -3.67 -10.53 0.82
CA ALA A 19 -4.68 -9.96 1.72
C ALA A 19 -5.82 -9.20 1.01
N ILE A 20 -5.67 -8.98 -0.30
CA ILE A 20 -6.67 -8.35 -1.16
C ILE A 20 -6.91 -9.16 -2.45
N ASP A 21 -6.70 -10.48 -2.40
CA ASP A 21 -6.88 -11.41 -3.53
C ASP A 21 -6.09 -11.00 -4.79
N LYS A 22 -4.84 -10.54 -4.59
CA LYS A 22 -3.87 -10.20 -5.64
C LYS A 22 -2.64 -11.11 -5.56
N SER A 23 -1.57 -10.71 -6.26
CA SER A 23 -0.36 -11.50 -6.40
C SER A 23 0.29 -11.82 -5.05
N VAL A 24 0.59 -13.10 -4.83
CA VAL A 24 1.37 -13.57 -3.68
C VAL A 24 2.82 -13.08 -3.67
N LEU A 25 3.31 -12.54 -4.78
CA LEU A 25 4.67 -12.02 -4.90
C LEU A 25 4.88 -10.68 -4.17
N MET A 26 3.80 -10.03 -3.73
CA MET A 26 3.91 -8.86 -2.87
C MET A 26 3.84 -9.32 -1.41
N PRO A 27 4.98 -9.43 -0.70
CA PRO A 27 4.99 -9.84 0.69
C PRO A 27 4.34 -8.79 1.60
N PRO A 28 3.90 -9.17 2.81
CA PRO A 28 3.54 -8.20 3.84
C PRO A 28 4.77 -7.41 4.30
N TRP A 29 4.62 -6.10 4.53
CA TRP A 29 5.70 -5.22 4.99
C TRP A 29 5.56 -4.79 6.45
N ARG A 30 4.52 -5.25 7.17
CA ARG A 30 4.27 -4.90 8.58
C ARG A 30 5.41 -5.21 9.55
N ASP A 31 6.30 -6.14 9.21
CA ASP A 31 7.45 -6.52 10.04
C ASP A 31 8.70 -5.67 9.74
N SER A 32 8.65 -4.85 8.69
CA SER A 32 9.75 -3.99 8.21
C SER A 32 9.43 -2.50 8.30
N LEU A 33 8.15 -2.13 8.28
CA LEU A 33 7.66 -0.75 8.28
C LEU A 33 6.60 -0.58 9.36
N SER A 34 6.67 0.53 10.09
CA SER A 34 5.61 0.99 10.97
C SER A 34 4.38 1.48 10.19
N ASP A 35 3.23 1.56 10.87
CA ASP A 35 1.99 2.06 10.26
C ASP A 35 2.16 3.50 9.74
N ASP A 36 2.91 4.34 10.45
CA ASP A 36 3.20 5.72 10.04
C ASP A 36 4.05 5.76 8.76
N GLU A 37 5.08 4.91 8.66
CA GLU A 37 5.91 4.80 7.45
C GLU A 37 5.11 4.29 6.25
N ILE A 38 4.17 3.36 6.47
CA ILE A 38 3.27 2.88 5.41
C ILE A 38 2.34 4.01 4.96
N HIS A 39 1.78 4.79 5.89
CA HIS A 39 0.97 5.96 5.55
C HIS A 39 1.75 7.00 4.73
N ASP A 40 2.99 7.28 5.10
CA ASP A 40 3.85 8.20 4.35
C ASP A 40 4.24 7.65 2.98
N LEU A 41 4.46 6.34 2.86
CA LEU A 41 4.65 5.68 1.56
C LEU A 41 3.41 5.82 0.67
N VAL A 42 2.20 5.65 1.20
CA VAL A 42 0.95 5.85 0.44
C VAL A 42 0.87 7.28 -0.09
N LYS A 43 1.14 8.29 0.75
CA LYS A 43 1.18 9.71 0.33
C LYS A 43 2.22 9.93 -0.77
N TYR A 44 3.40 9.34 -0.63
CA TYR A 44 4.46 9.44 -1.64
C TYR A 44 4.03 8.83 -2.98
N LEU A 45 3.40 7.66 -2.97
CA LEU A 45 2.86 7.00 -4.17
C LEU A 45 1.78 7.85 -4.86
N ARG A 46 0.93 8.56 -4.10
CA ARG A 46 -0.05 9.52 -4.67
C ARG A 46 0.63 10.67 -5.39
N LYS A 47 1.67 11.26 -4.78
CA LYS A 47 2.46 12.32 -5.39
C LYS A 47 3.12 11.86 -6.70
N LEU A 48 3.64 10.64 -6.74
CA LEU A 48 4.26 10.07 -7.95
C LEU A 48 3.24 9.78 -9.06
N CYS A 49 2.02 9.37 -8.70
CA CYS A 49 0.97 9.07 -9.68
C CYS A 49 0.49 10.33 -10.42
N GLN A 50 0.59 11.52 -9.81
CA GLN A 50 -0.11 12.75 -10.23
C GLN A 50 -1.64 12.54 -10.33
N CYS A 51 -2.15 11.54 -9.62
CA CYS A 51 -3.56 11.15 -9.64
C CYS A 51 -4.25 11.79 -8.44
N GLY A 52 -5.18 12.70 -8.73
CA GLY A 52 -6.18 13.17 -7.78
C GLY A 52 -7.22 12.09 -7.48
#